data_AF-A0A5S9MD62-F1
#
_entry.id   AF-A0A5S9MD62-F1
#
_cell.length_a   1.000
_cell.length_b   1.000
_cell.length_c   1.000
_cell.angle_alpha   90.00
_cell.angle_beta   90.00
_cell.angle_gamma   90.00
#
_symmetry.space_group_name_H-M   'P 1'
#
loop_
_entity.id
_entity.type
_entity.pdbx_description
1 polymer ?
#
loop_
_entity_poly.entity_id
_entity_poly.type
_entity_poly.pdbx_seq_one_letter_code
_entity_poly.pdbx_strand_id
1 'polypeptide(L)' 'MAKGLALGTSGHALGVSVGIEMGEVEAAMASIAVVVVGVVTVIVIPIFMQLIL' A
#
# COMPACT_ATOMS: atom_id res chain seq x y z
N MET A 1 -14.69 2.16 -3.99
CA MET A 1 -13.52 3.04 -3.84
C MET A 1 -12.76 2.82 -2.53
N ALA A 2 -13.35 3.05 -1.35
CA ALA A 2 -12.63 2.94 -0.07
C ALA A 2 -12.03 1.54 0.22
N LYS A 3 -12.67 0.46 -0.26
CA LYS A 3 -12.27 -0.93 0.00
C LYS A 3 -10.91 -1.28 -0.64
N GLY A 4 -10.73 -1.00 -1.93
CA GLY A 4 -9.46 -1.26 -2.63
C GLY A 4 -8.30 -0.46 -2.05
N LEU A 5 -8.53 0.82 -1.71
CA LEU A 5 -7.54 1.65 -1.02
C LEU A 5 -7.14 1.04 0.32
N ALA A 6 -8.11 0.68 1.17
CA ALA A 6 -7.84 0.09 2.47
C ALA A 6 -7.00 -1.19 2.38
N LEU A 7 -7.31 -2.06 1.42
CA LEU A 7 -6.56 -3.28 1.16
C LEU A 7 -5.11 -2.98 0.76
N GLY A 8 -4.88 -2.05 -0.17
CA GLY A 8 -3.53 -1.70 -0.60
C GLY A 8 -2.73 -0.91 0.44
N THR A 9 -3.38 -0.08 1.26
CA THR A 9 -2.71 0.68 2.32
C THR A 9 -2.22 -0.16 3.49
N SER A 10 -2.64 -1.43 3.59
CA SER A 10 -2.03 -2.40 4.51
C SER A 10 -0.55 -2.69 4.19
N GLY A 11 -0.06 -2.22 3.03
CA GLY A 11 1.35 -2.25 2.64
C GLY A 11 1.87 -3.62 2.21
N HIS A 12 0.99 -4.61 2.05
CA HIS A 12 1.35 -5.97 1.62
C HIS A 12 0.71 -6.33 0.29
N ALA A 13 1.47 -7.06 -0.55
CA ALA A 13 0.98 -7.60 -1.82
C ALA A 13 -0.27 -8.50 -1.65
N LEU A 14 -0.44 -9.10 -0.47
CA LEU A 14 -1.63 -9.89 -0.11
C LEU A 14 -2.94 -9.09 -0.20
N GLY A 15 -2.92 -7.78 0.10
CA GLY A 15 -4.10 -6.92 -0.04
C GLY A 15 -4.52 -6.72 -1.50
N VAL A 16 -3.56 -6.69 -2.42
CA VAL A 16 -3.82 -6.58 -3.86
C VAL A 16 -4.49 -7.85 -4.40
N SER A 17 -4.03 -9.03 -3.97
CA SER A 17 -4.68 -10.30 -4.34
C SER A 17 -6.14 -10.37 -3.91
N VAL A 18 -6.48 -9.86 -2.72
CA VAL A 18 -7.87 -9.74 -2.27
C VAL A 18 -8.65 -8.72 -3.13
N GLY A 19 -8.00 -7.65 -3.58
CA GLY A 19 -8.60 -6.68 -4.51
C GLY A 19 -8.95 -7.28 -5.86
N ILE A 20 -8.13 -8.20 -6.38
CA ILE A 20 -8.39 -8.93 -7.64
C ILE A 20 -9.68 -9.74 -7.57
N GLU A 21 -9.94 -10.41 -6.45
CA GLU A 21 -11.19 -11.16 -6.23
C GLU A 21 -12.43 -10.26 -6.15
N MET A 22 -12.26 -8.98 -5.82
CA MET A 22 -13.36 -8.01 -5.66
C MET A 22 -13.69 -7.25 -6.94
N GLY A 23 -12.80 -7.28 -7.93
CA GLY A 23 -13.00 -6.65 -9.24
C GLY A 23 -11.85 -5.74 -9.66
N GLU A 24 -11.89 -5.31 -10.93
CA GLU A 24 -10.81 -4.55 -11.56
C GLU A 24 -10.54 -3.21 -10.88
N VAL A 25 -11.60 -2.53 -10.41
CA VAL A 25 -11.47 -1.23 -9.72
C VAL A 25 -10.75 -1.42 -8.39
N GLU A 26 -11.19 -2.37 -7.56
CA GLU A 26 -10.57 -2.66 -6.27
C GLU A 26 -9.13 -3.15 -6.41
N ALA A 27 -8.84 -3.97 -7.42
CA ALA A 27 -7.49 -4.42 -7.75
C ALA A 27 -6.57 -3.27 -8.15
N ALA A 28 -7.04 -2.37 -9.02
CA ALA A 28 -6.29 -1.19 -9.45
C ALA A 28 -6.02 -0.25 -8.26
N MET A 29 -7.05 0.03 -7.46
CA MET A 29 -6.91 0.90 -6.29
C MET A 29 -5.97 0.32 -5.23
N ALA A 30 -6.03 -1.00 -4.98
CA ALA A 30 -5.12 -1.67 -4.05
C ALA A 30 -3.67 -1.65 -4.56
N SER A 31 -3.45 -1.89 -5.85
CA SER A 31 -2.12 -1.87 -6.46
C SER A 31 -1.46 -0.50 -6.36
N ILE A 32 -2.21 0.56 -6.70
CA ILE A 32 -1.72 1.95 -6.60
C ILE A 32 -1.41 2.30 -5.13
N ALA A 33 -2.28 1.92 -4.19
CA ALA A 33 -2.07 2.19 -2.77
C ALA A 33 -0.82 1.49 -2.20
N VAL A 34 -0.53 0.24 -2.59
CA VAL A 34 0.70 -0.47 -2.17
C VAL A 34 1.95 0.28 -2.64
N VAL A 35 1.97 0.76 -3.88
CA VAL A 35 3.11 1.51 -4.42
C VAL A 35 3.33 2.80 -3.62
N VAL A 36 2.26 3.54 -3.34
CA VAL A 36 2.33 4.77 -2.54
C VAL A 36 2.86 4.49 -1.13
N VAL A 37 2.36 3.44 -0.46
CA VAL A 37 2.86 3.04 0.87
C VAL A 37 4.34 2.67 0.82
N GLY A 38 4.78 1.92 -0.19
CA GLY A 38 6.18 1.57 -0.37
C GLY A 38 7.09 2.80 -0.55
N VAL A 39 6.68 3.75 -1.38
CA VAL A 39 7.41 5.02 -1.59
C VAL A 39 7.51 5.81 -0.29
N VAL A 40 6.40 5.96 0.45
CA VAL A 40 6.39 6.65 1.74
C VAL A 40 7.33 5.95 2.73
N THR A 41 7.29 4.62 2.78
CA THR A 41 8.12 3.81 3.68
C THR A 41 9.61 3.98 3.38
N VAL A 42 10.00 3.95 2.11
CA VAL A 42 11.39 4.16 1.65
C VAL A 42 11.92 5.54 2.02
N ILE A 43 11.07 6.57 2.01
CA ILE A 43 11.46 7.95 2.38
C ILE A 43 11.49 8.13 3.89
N VAL A 44 10.49 7.63 4.61
CA VAL A 44 10.28 7.91 6.03
C VAL A 44 11.24 7.11 6.92
N ILE A 45 11.47 5.83 6.63
CA ILE A 45 12.36 4.97 7.45
C ILE A 45 13.77 5.57 7.62
N PRO A 46 14.52 5.97 6.57
CA PRO A 46 15.87 6.49 6.75
C PRO A 46 15.91 7.77 7.58
N ILE A 47 14.90 8.65 7.44
CA ILE A 47 14.77 9.87 8.25
C ILE A 47 14.56 9.51 9.72
N PHE A 48 13.70 8.53 10.01
CA PHE A 48 13.47 8.06 11.37
C PHE A 48 14.69 7.36 11.97
N MET A 49 15.44 6.61 11.17
CA MET A 49 16.69 5.98 11.62
C MET A 49 17.72 7.03 12.08
N GLN A 50 17.84 8.16 11.38
CA GLN A 50 18.74 9.26 11.76
C GLN A 50 18.32 9.99 13.04
N LEU A 51 17.06 9.89 13.46
CA LEU A 51 16.57 10.52 14.68
C LEU A 51 16.73 9.62 15.91
N ILE A 52 16.66 8.31 15.72
CA ILE A 52 16.65 7.32 16.81
C ILE A 52 18.05 6.73 17.08
N LEU A 53 18.86 6.54 16.03
CA LEU A 53 20.24 6.05 16.11
C LEU A 53 21.23 7.21 16.10
#